data_AF-A0A7K0X1Y7-F1
#
_entry.id   AF-A0A7K0X1Y7-F1
#
_cell.length_a   1.000
_cell.length_b   1.000
_cell.length_c   1.000
_cell.angle_alpha   90.00
_cell.angle_beta   90.00
_cell.angle_gamma   90.00
#
_symmetry.space_group_name_H-M   'P 1'
#
loop_
_entity.id
_entity.type
_entity.pdbx_description
1 polymer ?
#
loop_
_entity_poly.entity_id
_entity_poly.type
_entity_poly.pdbx_seq_one_letter_code
_entity_poly.pdbx_strand_id
1 'polypeptide(L)'
;MDSDTTARRIPRDYPPFLYIPCLAHVREAAGAEAVYRTTKDGRTALLVYSALDRLHACCGEDQPWFGLPTHELQRLYDVRPFDVVYTDVYVPEERREPGPQRQPR
;
A
#
# COMPACT_ATOMS: atom_id res chain seq x y z
N MET A 1 12.83 -32.15 10.36
CA MET A 1 11.49 -31.80 9.86
C MET A 1 11.55 -30.36 9.44
N ASP A 2 11.85 -30.19 8.17
CA ASP A 2 12.18 -28.93 7.52
C ASP A 2 10.94 -28.02 7.54
N SER A 3 10.91 -27.09 8.49
CA SER A 3 10.00 -25.95 8.43
C SER A 3 10.56 -25.00 7.37
N ASP A 4 10.28 -25.30 6.10
CA ASP A 4 10.38 -24.35 5.01
C ASP A 4 9.38 -23.22 5.31
N THR A 5 9.84 -22.26 6.12
CA THR A 5 9.22 -20.94 6.14
C THR A 5 9.43 -20.43 4.73
N THR A 6 8.42 -20.52 3.88
CA THR A 6 8.41 -19.92 2.55
C THR A 6 8.63 -18.42 2.74
N ALA A 7 9.89 -18.01 2.80
CA ALA A 7 10.27 -16.62 2.87
C ALA A 7 9.63 -15.96 1.65
N ARG A 8 8.80 -14.93 1.87
CA ARG A 8 8.15 -14.21 0.78
C ARG A 8 9.24 -13.60 -0.10
N ARG A 9 9.54 -14.25 -1.23
CA ARG A 9 10.55 -13.77 -2.16
C ARG A 9 9.92 -12.73 -3.07
N ILE A 10 10.50 -11.54 -3.07
CA ILE A 10 10.14 -10.48 -4.00
C ILE A 10 10.71 -10.85 -5.38
N PRO A 11 9.92 -10.77 -6.48
CA PRO A 11 10.42 -11.01 -7.83
C PRO A 11 11.63 -10.11 -8.15
N ARG A 12 12.58 -10.60 -8.95
CA ARG A 12 13.81 -9.84 -9.29
C ARG A 12 13.52 -8.49 -9.95
N ASP A 13 12.52 -8.46 -10.83
CA ASP A 13 12.13 -7.27 -11.59
C ASP A 13 11.00 -6.48 -10.92
N TYR A 14 10.76 -6.74 -9.63
CA TYR A 14 9.80 -5.96 -8.86
C TYR A 14 10.33 -4.53 -8.68
N PRO A 15 9.47 -3.49 -8.72
CA PRO A 15 9.92 -2.11 -8.56
C PRO A 15 10.81 -1.96 -7.32
N PRO A 16 11.94 -1.22 -7.37
CA PRO A 16 12.82 -1.05 -6.22
C PRO A 16 12.24 -0.07 -5.17
N PHE A 17 11.26 0.73 -5.58
CA PHE A 17 10.57 1.72 -4.78
C PHE A 17 9.08 1.66 -5.06
N LEU A 18 8.27 1.82 -4.02
CA LEU A 18 6.81 1.72 -4.06
C LEU A 18 6.19 3.00 -3.51
N TYR A 19 5.03 3.33 -4.05
CA TYR A 19 4.14 4.37 -3.57
C TYR A 19 2.93 3.69 -2.95
N ILE A 20 2.64 3.99 -1.68
CA ILE A 20 1.65 3.28 -0.88
C ILE A 20 0.60 4.27 -0.42
N PRO A 21 -0.69 4.07 -0.75
CA PRO A 21 -1.77 4.90 -0.23
C PRO A 21 -1.83 4.82 1.29
N CYS A 22 -2.06 5.93 1.96
CA CYS A 22 -2.25 6.00 3.40
C CYS A 22 -3.53 6.76 3.77
N LEU A 23 -3.98 6.57 5.01
CA LEU A 23 -5.24 7.13 5.50
C LEU A 23 -5.22 8.66 5.59
N ALA A 24 -4.05 9.27 5.78
CA ALA A 24 -3.95 10.72 5.92
C ALA A 24 -2.62 11.29 5.45
N HIS A 25 -2.64 12.57 5.08
CA HIS A 25 -1.43 13.34 4.86
C HIS A 25 -0.68 13.45 6.18
N VAL A 26 0.53 12.88 6.23
CA VAL A 26 1.42 12.97 7.38
C VAL A 26 2.67 13.72 7.00
N ARG A 27 3.26 14.44 7.96
CA ARG A 27 4.52 15.16 7.75
C ARG A 27 5.72 14.23 7.68
N GLU A 28 5.61 13.06 8.30
CA GLU A 28 6.67 12.05 8.41
C GLU A 28 6.10 10.68 8.11
N ALA A 29 6.82 9.87 7.32
CA ALA A 29 6.37 8.54 6.91
C ALA A 29 6.14 7.59 8.10
N ALA A 30 6.85 7.78 9.22
CA ALA A 30 6.67 6.97 10.43
C ALA A 30 5.26 7.07 11.04
N GLY A 31 4.52 8.16 10.76
CA GLY A 31 3.13 8.32 11.18
C GLY A 31 2.09 7.86 10.15
N ALA A 32 2.52 7.40 8.97
CA ALA A 32 1.60 7.00 7.90
C ALA A 32 0.98 5.63 8.20
N GLU A 33 -0.34 5.54 8.21
CA GLU A 33 -1.04 4.26 8.21
C GLU A 33 -1.42 3.88 6.77
N ALA A 34 -0.86 2.79 6.26
CA ALA A 34 -1.16 2.29 4.92
C ALA A 34 -2.64 1.85 4.80
N VAL A 35 -3.22 2.03 3.61
CA VAL A 35 -4.55 1.53 3.30
C VAL A 35 -4.50 0.02 3.06
N TYR A 36 -5.21 -0.72 3.90
CA TYR A 36 -5.44 -2.15 3.74
C TYR A 36 -6.88 -2.40 3.30
N ARG A 37 -7.09 -3.41 2.45
CA ARG A 37 -8.41 -3.77 1.95
C ARG A 37 -8.71 -5.23 2.22
N THR A 38 -9.95 -5.54 2.54
CA THR A 38 -10.42 -6.92 2.61
C THR A 38 -10.90 -7.37 1.25
N THR A 39 -10.33 -8.45 0.72
CA THR A 39 -10.75 -9.06 -0.53
C THR A 39 -12.06 -9.84 -0.35
N LYS A 40 -12.73 -10.22 -1.44
CA LYS A 40 -13.99 -10.99 -1.37
C LYS A 40 -13.83 -12.35 -0.67
N ASP A 41 -12.65 -12.94 -0.76
CA ASP A 41 -12.26 -14.20 -0.11
C ASP A 41 -11.71 -13.99 1.32
N GLY A 42 -11.84 -12.79 1.89
CA GLY A 42 -11.51 -12.50 3.29
C GLY A 42 -10.04 -12.23 3.59
N ARG A 43 -9.17 -12.20 2.57
CA ARG A 43 -7.75 -11.87 2.72
C ARG A 43 -7.54 -10.38 2.93
N THR A 44 -6.53 -10.04 3.72
CA THR A 44 -6.03 -8.67 3.88
C THR A 44 -5.06 -8.36 2.74
N ALA A 45 -5.41 -7.36 1.93
CA ALA A 45 -4.60 -6.89 0.81
C ALA A 45 -3.96 -5.54 1.11
N LEU A 46 -2.68 -5.42 0.79
CA LEU A 46 -1.97 -4.14 0.70
C LEU A 46 -1.94 -3.70 -0.77
N LEU A 47 -2.38 -2.47 -1.05
CA LEU A 47 -2.22 -1.87 -2.37
C LEU A 47 -0.89 -1.12 -2.45
N VAL A 48 -0.14 -1.35 -3.51
CA VAL A 48 1.11 -0.63 -3.80
C VAL A 48 1.13 -0.18 -5.25
N TYR A 49 1.86 0.89 -5.53
CA TYR A 49 2.00 1.44 -6.87
C TYR A 49 3.47 1.58 -7.20
N SER A 50 3.80 1.24 -8.44
CA SER A 50 5.18 1.23 -8.91
C SER A 50 5.65 2.62 -9.41
N ALA A 51 4.72 3.56 -9.54
CA ALA A 51 4.99 4.95 -9.88
C ALA A 51 3.88 5.88 -9.32
N LEU A 52 4.23 7.15 -9.10
CA LEU A 52 3.33 8.14 -8.52
C LEU A 52 2.15 8.49 -9.44
N ASP A 53 2.40 8.64 -10.74
CA ASP A 53 1.37 8.87 -11.75
C ASP A 53 0.36 7.71 -11.82
N ARG A 54 0.83 6.47 -11.70
CA ARG A 54 -0.04 5.29 -11.60
C ARG A 54 -0.88 5.30 -10.33
N LEU A 55 -0.32 5.72 -9.19
CA LEU A 55 -1.09 5.90 -7.95
C LEU A 55 -2.23 6.91 -8.16
N HIS A 56 -1.94 8.08 -8.71
CA HIS A 56 -2.98 9.09 -8.96
C HIS A 56 -4.05 8.61 -9.95
N ALA A 57 -3.65 7.91 -11.02
CA ALA A 57 -4.59 7.35 -11.98
C ALA A 57 -5.50 6.26 -11.36
N CYS A 58 -4.99 5.47 -10.41
CA CYS A 58 -5.72 4.36 -9.81
C CYS A 58 -6.53 4.73 -8.57
N CYS A 59 -6.03 5.68 -7.76
CA CYS A 59 -6.63 6.08 -6.48
C CYS A 59 -7.24 7.50 -6.48
N GLY A 60 -6.98 8.31 -7.51
CA GLY A 60 -7.32 9.73 -7.54
C GLY A 60 -6.18 10.63 -7.05
N GLU A 61 -6.17 11.89 -7.50
CA GLU A 61 -5.10 12.85 -7.26
C GLU A 61 -4.98 13.30 -5.79
N ASP A 62 -6.08 13.27 -5.03
CA ASP A 62 -6.10 13.70 -3.63
C ASP A 62 -5.75 12.58 -2.63
N GLN A 63 -5.50 11.35 -3.08
CA GLN A 63 -5.16 10.22 -2.23
C GLN A 63 -3.84 10.51 -1.47
N PRO A 64 -3.83 10.54 -0.13
CA PRO A 64 -2.58 10.59 0.61
C PRO A 64 -1.72 9.36 0.36
N TRP A 65 -0.41 9.52 0.28
CA TRP A 65 0.53 8.44 0.04
C TRP A 65 1.89 8.68 0.71
N PHE A 66 2.66 7.61 0.86
CA PHE A 66 4.08 7.68 1.21
C PHE A 66 4.91 6.77 0.30
N GLY A 67 6.19 7.08 0.16
CA GLY A 67 7.15 6.26 -0.57
C GLY A 67 7.87 5.28 0.35
N LEU A 68 8.13 4.07 -0.15
CA LEU A 68 8.84 3.03 0.59
C LEU A 68 9.79 2.26 -0.34
N PRO A 69 11.08 2.09 0.00
CA PRO A 69 11.93 1.13 -0.68
C PRO A 69 11.36 -0.29 -0.53
N THR A 70 11.34 -1.06 -1.62
CA THR A 70 10.72 -2.40 -1.63
C THR A 70 11.33 -3.36 -0.60
N HIS A 71 12.62 -3.24 -0.30
CA HIS A 71 13.28 -4.05 0.72
C HIS A 71 12.76 -3.76 2.14
N GLU A 72 12.10 -2.62 2.37
CA GLU A 72 11.48 -2.26 3.64
C GLU A 72 10.01 -2.70 3.74
N LEU A 73 9.44 -3.33 2.71
CA LEU A 73 8.05 -3.82 2.73
C LEU A 73 7.76 -4.77 3.91
N GLN A 74 8.79 -5.49 4.37
CA GLN A 74 8.71 -6.33 5.56
C GLN A 74 8.31 -5.53 6.82
N ARG A 75 8.74 -4.27 6.96
CA ARG A 75 8.37 -3.43 8.10
C ARG A 75 6.86 -3.18 8.19
N LEU A 76 6.19 -3.00 7.05
CA LEU A 76 4.73 -2.88 7.04
C LEU A 76 4.05 -4.16 7.49
N TYR A 77 4.58 -5.31 7.06
CA TYR A 77 4.05 -6.62 7.47
C TYR A 77 4.23 -6.85 8.97
N ASP A 78 5.38 -6.44 9.53
CA ASP A 78 5.68 -6.59 10.96
C ASP A 78 4.73 -5.74 11.83
N VAL A 79 4.27 -4.58 11.33
CA VAL A 79 3.29 -3.72 12.01
C VAL A 79 1.87 -4.29 11.86
N ARG A 80 1.48 -4.67 10.63
CA ARG A 80 0.17 -5.24 10.33
C ARG A 80 0.31 -6.33 9.27
N PRO A 81 0.20 -7.61 9.65
CA PRO A 81 0.25 -8.71 8.70
C PRO A 81 -0.82 -8.59 7.60
N PHE A 82 -0.42 -8.91 6.37
CA PHE A 82 -1.29 -8.96 5.19
C PHE A 82 -0.99 -10.20 4.34
N ASP A 83 -2.00 -10.67 3.62
CA ASP A 83 -1.94 -11.94 2.88
C ASP A 83 -1.47 -11.76 1.44
N VAL A 84 -1.74 -10.60 0.84
CA VAL A 84 -1.48 -10.33 -0.57
C VAL A 84 -1.10 -8.87 -0.81
N VAL A 85 -0.20 -8.67 -1.77
CA VAL A 85 0.14 -7.34 -2.31
C VAL A 85 -0.41 -7.24 -3.72
N TYR A 86 -1.23 -6.23 -3.97
CA TYR A 86 -1.69 -5.90 -5.32
C TYR A 86 -0.94 -4.68 -5.82
N THR A 87 -0.33 -4.80 -7.00
CA THR A 87 0.45 -3.73 -7.64
C THR A 87 -0.37 -3.07 -8.73
N ASP A 88 -0.40 -1.74 -8.75
CA ASP A 88 -1.01 -0.93 -9.82
C ASP A 88 -2.48 -1.31 -10.12
N VAL A 89 -3.26 -1.64 -9.08
CA VAL A 89 -4.67 -1.99 -9.23
C VAL A 89 -5.54 -0.74 -9.23
N TYR A 90 -6.36 -0.60 -10.28
CA TYR A 90 -7.37 0.44 -10.35
C TYR A 90 -8.42 0.30 -9.24
N VAL A 91 -8.68 1.39 -8.51
CA VAL A 91 -9.76 1.47 -7.52
C VAL A 91 -10.92 2.28 -8.11
N PRO A 92 -12.09 1.65 -8.33
CA PRO A 92 -13.29 2.36 -8.77
C PRO A 92 -13.65 3.50 -7.82
N GLU A 93 -14.16 4.60 -8.36
CA GLU A 93 -14.49 5.82 -7.60
C GLU A 93 -15.40 5.56 -6.41
N GLU A 94 -16.40 4.70 -6.59
CA GLU A 94 -17.38 4.36 -5.54
C GLU A 94 -16.76 3.55 -4.39
N ARG A 95 -15.53 3.06 -4.59
CA ARG A 95 -14.77 2.29 -3.62
C ARG A 95 -13.52 3.02 -3.14
N ARG A 96 -13.28 4.26 -3.56
CA ARG A 96 -12.20 5.06 -3.00
C ARG A 96 -12.65 5.48 -1.60
N GLU A 97 -11.76 5.35 -0.62
CA GLU A 97 -12.03 5.93 0.69
C GLU A 97 -12.15 7.46 0.48
N PRO A 98 -13.17 8.13 1.05
CA PRO A 98 -13.18 9.58 1.04
C PRO A 98 -11.90 10.04 1.75
N GLY A 99 -10.98 10.64 1.00
CA GLY A 99 -9.76 11.19 1.57
C GLY A 99 -10.12 12.07 2.77
N PRO A 100 -9.29 12.11 3.82
CA PRO A 100 -9.59 12.95 4.97
C PRO A 100 -9.83 14.36 4.46
N GLN A 101 -10.98 14.93 4.82
CA GLN A 101 -11.28 16.32 4.50
C GLN A 101 -10.07 17.14 4.95
N ARG A 102 -9.48 17.92 4.04
CA ARG A 102 -8.38 18.84 4.39
C ARG A 102 -8.89 19.65 5.57
N GLN A 103 -8.37 19.40 6.77
CA GLN A 103 -8.76 20.21 7.92
C GLN A 103 -8.36 21.65 7.57
N PRO A 104 -9.30 22.61 7.55
CA PRO A 104 -8.95 23.98 7.28
C PRO A 104 -7.94 24.44 8.34
N ARG A 105 -6.86 25.06 7.86
CA ARG A 105 -5.79 25.63 8.69
C ARG A 105 -6.30 26.82 9.49
#